data_AF-A0A357K6G3-F1
#
_entry.id   AF-A0A357K6G3-F1
#
_cell.length_a   1.000
_cell.length_b   1.000
_cell.length_c   1.000
_cell.angle_alpha   90.00
_cell.angle_beta   90.00
_cell.angle_gamma   90.00
#
_symmetry.space_group_name_H-M   'P 1'
#
loop_
_entity.id
_entity.type
_entity.pdbx_description
1 polymer ?
#
loop_
_entity_poly.entity_id
_entity_poly.type
_entity_poly.pdbx_seq_one_letter_code
_entity_poly.pdbx_strand_id
1 'polypeptide(L)'
;MAGDWDLAQTTHAISRARAVVTGDTVTMHLAAAIGRPTAAVWGCTRPSLGLAGWRPHPDSIDVMPDVSAPHKPCSKHGATCKHTRSGDPFHPDRCGQQVDPAEITSWLERMLA
;
A
#
# COMPACT_ATOMS: atom_id res chain seq x y z
N MET A 1 3.60 4.92 16.24
CA MET A 1 2.37 4.63 17.02
C MET A 1 1.17 5.19 16.26
N ALA A 2 0.06 4.48 16.22
CA ALA A 2 -1.15 4.95 15.54
C ALA A 2 -1.94 5.90 16.46
N GLY A 3 -2.24 7.11 16.00
CA GLY A 3 -3.00 8.12 16.75
C GLY A 3 -2.15 9.05 17.64
N ASP A 4 -0.92 8.66 17.98
CA ASP A 4 -0.09 9.41 18.94
C ASP A 4 1.00 10.29 18.30
N TRP A 5 1.32 10.04 17.03
CA TRP A 5 2.45 10.71 16.36
C TRP A 5 1.97 11.70 15.31
N ASP A 6 2.59 12.87 15.30
CA ASP A 6 2.45 13.81 14.20
C ASP A 6 3.19 13.34 12.93
N LEU A 7 3.11 14.14 11.87
CA LEU A 7 3.79 13.83 10.60
C LEU A 7 5.30 13.79 10.73
N ALA A 8 5.91 14.66 11.54
CA ALA A 8 7.36 14.74 11.70
C ALA A 8 7.88 13.51 12.46
N GLN A 9 7.20 13.11 13.54
CA GLN A 9 7.49 11.92 14.32
C GLN A 9 7.30 10.64 13.48
N THR A 10 6.22 10.56 12.70
CA THR A 10 5.98 9.44 11.77
C THR A 10 7.09 9.35 10.71
N THR A 11 7.44 10.48 10.09
CA THR A 11 8.54 10.58 9.11
C THR A 11 9.87 10.14 9.73
N HIS A 12 10.15 10.58 10.96
CA HIS A 12 11.36 10.22 11.68
C HIS A 12 11.42 8.73 12.03
N ALA A 13 10.30 8.09 12.33
CA ALA A 13 10.25 6.65 12.53
C ALA A 13 10.50 5.90 11.22
N ILE A 14 9.86 6.32 10.12
CA ILE A 14 10.06 5.75 8.77
C ILE A 14 11.54 5.83 8.35
N SER A 15 12.23 6.94 8.62
CA SER A 15 13.64 7.07 8.24
C SER A 15 14.55 6.04 8.94
N ARG A 16 14.18 5.55 10.12
CA ARG A 16 14.91 4.48 10.82
C ARG A 16 14.51 3.06 10.44
N ALA A 17 13.39 2.85 9.74
CA ALA A 17 12.88 1.53 9.41
C ALA A 17 13.58 0.90 8.20
N ARG A 18 14.17 -0.31 8.29
CA ARG A 18 14.87 -0.94 7.14
C ARG A 18 14.00 -1.02 5.87
N ALA A 19 12.73 -1.33 6.04
CA ALA A 19 11.71 -1.45 5.01
C ALA A 19 10.35 -0.98 5.55
N VAL A 20 9.44 -0.58 4.67
CA VAL A 20 8.11 -0.07 5.03
C VAL A 20 7.04 -0.90 4.31
N VAL A 21 6.06 -1.41 5.05
CA VAL A 21 4.82 -1.98 4.49
C VAL A 21 3.69 -1.03 4.84
N THR A 22 2.92 -0.59 3.84
CA THR A 22 1.89 0.44 4.02
C THR A 22 0.81 0.29 2.96
N GLY A 23 -0.42 0.73 3.27
CA GLY A 23 -1.41 0.98 2.22
C GLY A 23 -1.04 2.20 1.36
N ASP A 24 -1.80 2.42 0.29
CA ASP A 24 -1.70 3.58 -0.62
C ASP A 24 -2.16 4.91 0.03
N THR A 25 -1.45 5.30 1.09
CA THR A 25 -1.78 6.46 1.92
C THR A 25 -0.56 7.37 2.10
N VAL A 26 -0.68 8.41 2.93
CA VAL A 26 0.41 9.37 3.18
C VAL A 26 1.73 8.71 3.57
N THR A 27 1.71 7.60 4.31
CA THR A 27 2.91 6.89 4.75
C THR A 27 3.71 6.28 3.59
N MET A 28 3.06 5.88 2.50
CA MET A 28 3.73 5.47 1.26
C MET A 28 4.51 6.64 0.65
N HIS A 29 3.89 7.83 0.57
CA HIS A 29 4.53 9.02 0.01
C HIS A 29 5.70 9.49 0.88
N LEU A 30 5.56 9.44 2.21
CA LEU A 30 6.65 9.74 3.13
C LEU A 30 7.83 8.78 2.94
N ALA A 31 7.56 7.47 2.84
CA ALA A 31 8.60 6.47 2.62
C ALA A 31 9.31 6.67 1.27
N ALA A 32 8.56 6.97 0.20
CA ALA A 32 9.15 7.32 -1.10
C ALA A 32 10.04 8.57 -1.02
N ALA A 33 9.57 9.65 -0.38
CA ALA A 33 10.33 10.90 -0.23
C ALA A 33 11.62 10.73 0.59
N ILE A 34 11.62 9.83 1.57
CA ILE A 34 12.80 9.49 2.38
C ILE A 34 13.74 8.51 1.65
N GLY A 35 13.29 7.88 0.57
CA GLY A 35 14.03 6.86 -0.15
C GLY A 35 14.08 5.52 0.58
N ARG A 36 13.00 5.14 1.30
CA ARG A 36 12.92 3.86 2.00
C ARG A 36 12.28 2.78 1.11
N PRO A 37 12.85 1.55 1.05
CA PRO A 37 12.19 0.43 0.39
C PRO A 37 10.77 0.25 0.91
N THR A 38 9.79 0.23 0.00
CA THR A 38 8.37 0.23 0.37
C THR A 38 7.58 -0.84 -0.38
N ALA A 39 6.82 -1.67 0.33
CA ALA A 39 5.73 -2.44 -0.24
C ALA A 39 4.42 -1.68 -0.04
N ALA A 40 3.89 -1.11 -1.12
CA ALA A 40 2.64 -0.35 -1.13
C ALA A 40 1.47 -1.30 -1.46
N VAL A 41 0.57 -1.50 -0.51
CA VAL A 41 -0.58 -2.41 -0.64
C VAL A 41 -1.79 -1.65 -1.17
N TRP A 42 -2.32 -2.08 -2.31
CA TRP A 42 -3.40 -1.40 -3.01
C TRP A 42 -4.75 -2.11 -2.84
N GLY A 43 -5.78 -1.33 -2.54
CA GLY A 43 -7.15 -1.82 -2.37
C GLY A 43 -8.05 -1.52 -3.56
N CYS A 44 -8.96 -0.57 -3.40
CA CYS A 44 -9.95 -0.18 -4.42
C CYS A 44 -9.46 0.93 -5.39
N THR A 45 -8.30 1.50 -5.11
CA THR A 45 -7.54 2.49 -5.91
C THR A 45 -6.42 1.80 -6.70
N ARG A 46 -5.70 2.54 -7.54
CA ARG A 46 -4.60 2.02 -8.37
C ARG A 46 -3.49 3.06 -8.56
N PRO A 47 -2.24 2.64 -8.80
CA PRO A 47 -1.15 3.52 -9.21
C PRO A 47 -1.50 4.37 -10.45
N SER A 48 -2.28 3.81 -11.38
CA SER A 48 -2.73 4.45 -12.63
C SER A 48 -3.56 5.73 -12.43
N LEU A 49 -4.05 5.99 -11.22
CA LEU A 49 -4.71 7.25 -10.85
C LEU A 49 -3.72 8.40 -10.60
N GLY A 50 -2.41 8.18 -10.76
CA GLY A 50 -1.38 9.17 -10.41
C GLY A 50 -1.17 9.29 -8.90
N LEU A 51 -1.56 8.26 -8.14
CA LEU A 51 -1.47 8.22 -6.67
C LEU A 51 -0.24 7.46 -6.17
N ALA A 52 0.60 6.94 -7.07
CA ALA A 52 1.82 6.21 -6.67
C ALA A 52 2.84 7.12 -5.96
N GLY A 53 3.75 6.50 -5.21
CA GLY A 53 4.92 7.21 -4.66
C GLY A 53 5.74 7.88 -5.76
N TRP A 54 6.17 9.12 -5.56
CA TRP A 54 7.02 9.81 -6.51
C TRP A 54 8.47 9.37 -6.34
N ARG A 55 9.06 8.79 -7.39
CA ARG A 55 10.45 8.29 -7.42
C ARG A 55 10.76 7.40 -6.19
N PRO A 56 10.01 6.30 -5.99
CA PRO A 56 10.22 5.43 -4.84
C PRO A 56 11.61 4.77 -4.90
N HIS A 57 12.05 4.20 -3.78
CA HIS A 57 13.27 3.40 -3.74
C HIS A 57 13.22 2.27 -4.79
N PRO A 58 14.32 1.92 -5.49
CA PRO A 58 14.31 0.91 -6.55
C PRO A 58 13.74 -0.46 -6.14
N ASP A 59 13.95 -0.85 -4.88
CA ASP A 59 13.41 -2.10 -4.32
C ASP A 59 11.94 -2.00 -3.88
N SER A 60 11.26 -0.88 -4.12
CA SER A 60 9.85 -0.74 -3.76
C SER A 60 8.95 -1.51 -4.72
N ILE A 61 7.85 -2.06 -4.21
CA ILE A 61 6.88 -2.81 -4.98
C ILE A 61 5.46 -2.30 -4.74
N ASP A 62 4.62 -2.36 -5.77
CA ASP A 62 3.17 -2.17 -5.67
C ASP A 62 2.52 -3.55 -5.55
N VAL A 63 1.98 -3.85 -4.37
CA VAL A 63 1.28 -5.10 -4.08
C VAL A 63 -0.19 -4.93 -4.45
N MET A 64 -0.59 -5.62 -5.51
CA MET A 64 -1.89 -5.44 -6.16
C MET A 64 -2.84 -6.59 -5.82
N PRO A 65 -4.15 -6.36 -5.78
CA PRO A 65 -5.11 -7.42 -5.55
C PRO A 65 -5.27 -8.31 -6.79
N ASP A 66 -5.34 -9.61 -6.60
CA ASP A 66 -5.62 -10.60 -7.64
C ASP A 66 -7.12 -10.59 -7.99
N VAL A 67 -7.46 -9.71 -8.94
CA VAL A 67 -8.82 -9.58 -9.48
C VAL A 67 -8.77 -9.54 -10.99
N SER A 68 -9.88 -9.88 -11.66
CA SER A 68 -9.96 -9.99 -13.13
C SER A 68 -9.52 -8.74 -13.93
N ALA A 69 -9.45 -7.57 -13.31
CA ALA A 69 -8.92 -6.33 -13.91
C ALA A 69 -8.05 -5.56 -12.90
N PRO A 70 -6.84 -6.06 -12.59
CA PRO A 70 -6.05 -5.60 -11.44
C PRO A 70 -5.53 -4.18 -11.62
N HIS A 71 -5.50 -3.63 -12.84
CA HIS A 71 -5.08 -2.24 -13.10
C HIS A 71 -6.22 -1.24 -13.15
N LYS A 72 -7.48 -1.69 -13.12
CA LYS A 72 -8.65 -0.80 -13.16
C LYS A 72 -9.08 -0.45 -11.74
N PRO A 73 -9.14 0.84 -11.36
CA PRO A 73 -9.61 1.22 -10.05
C PRO A 73 -11.11 0.96 -9.90
N CYS A 74 -11.53 0.59 -8.69
CA CYS A 74 -12.93 0.52 -8.33
C CYS A 74 -13.53 1.93 -8.16
N SER A 75 -12.79 2.85 -7.55
CA SER A 75 -13.16 4.25 -7.39
C SER A 75 -11.92 5.16 -7.27
N LYS A 76 -12.10 6.47 -7.48
CA LYS A 76 -11.00 7.46 -7.43
C LYS A 76 -10.31 7.53 -6.07
N HIS A 77 -11.07 7.38 -4.98
CA HIS A 77 -10.58 7.51 -3.61
C HIS A 77 -10.82 6.24 -2.76
N GLY A 78 -11.10 5.10 -3.39
CA GLY A 78 -11.25 3.82 -2.70
C GLY A 78 -12.55 3.62 -1.92
N ALA A 79 -13.49 4.58 -1.95
CA ALA A 79 -14.74 4.53 -1.19
C ALA A 79 -15.68 3.38 -1.59
N THR A 80 -15.60 2.90 -2.83
CA THR A 80 -16.44 1.81 -3.33
C THR A 80 -15.62 0.71 -4.00
N CYS A 81 -16.12 -0.52 -3.89
CA CYS A 81 -15.57 -1.71 -4.53
C CYS A 81 -16.52 -2.19 -5.64
N LYS A 82 -15.99 -2.55 -6.82
CA LYS A 82 -16.81 -3.07 -7.93
C LYS A 82 -17.13 -4.57 -7.78
N HIS A 83 -16.43 -5.25 -6.89
CA HIS A 83 -16.54 -6.70 -6.70
C HIS A 83 -17.55 -7.08 -5.60
N THR A 84 -17.97 -6.14 -4.75
CA THR A 84 -19.05 -6.37 -3.77
C THR A 84 -19.78 -5.07 -3.45
N ARG A 85 -21.06 -5.18 -3.09
CA ARG A 85 -21.87 -4.08 -2.55
C ARG A 85 -21.93 -4.07 -1.02
N SER A 86 -21.31 -5.04 -0.36
CA SER A 86 -21.30 -5.13 1.10
C SER A 86 -20.58 -3.93 1.71
N GLY A 87 -21.13 -3.38 2.80
CA GLY A 87 -20.46 -2.35 3.61
C GLY A 87 -19.32 -2.90 4.48
N ASP A 88 -19.25 -4.22 4.65
CA ASP A 88 -18.23 -4.88 5.47
C ASP A 88 -16.84 -4.77 4.81
N PRO A 89 -15.84 -4.11 5.45
CA PRO A 89 -14.48 -3.99 4.92
C PRO A 89 -13.74 -5.33 4.79
N PHE A 90 -14.20 -6.38 5.48
CA PHE A 90 -13.61 -7.72 5.46
C PHE A 90 -14.36 -8.70 4.55
N HIS A 91 -15.36 -8.22 3.79
CA HIS A 91 -16.06 -9.06 2.84
C HIS A 91 -15.07 -9.70 1.86
N PRO A 92 -15.11 -11.03 1.65
CA PRO A 92 -14.07 -11.77 0.93
C PRO A 92 -13.84 -11.24 -0.49
N ASP A 93 -14.89 -10.82 -1.19
CA ASP A 93 -14.75 -10.28 -2.55
C ASP A 93 -14.16 -8.86 -2.63
N ARG A 94 -13.88 -8.18 -1.51
CA ARG A 94 -13.26 -6.85 -1.57
C ARG A 94 -11.85 -6.96 -2.10
N CYS A 95 -11.44 -6.02 -2.95
CA CYS A 95 -10.07 -5.98 -3.48
C CYS A 95 -9.00 -6.12 -2.39
N GLY A 96 -9.14 -5.45 -1.24
CA GLY A 96 -8.15 -5.56 -0.16
C GLY A 96 -8.00 -6.98 0.43
N GLN A 97 -9.03 -7.83 0.30
CA GLN A 97 -8.99 -9.25 0.72
C GLN A 97 -8.41 -10.17 -0.37
N GLN A 98 -8.19 -9.65 -1.57
CA GLN A 98 -7.63 -10.37 -2.72
C GLN A 98 -6.13 -10.08 -2.90
N VAL A 99 -5.50 -9.38 -1.96
CA VAL A 99 -4.05 -9.19 -1.93
C VAL A 99 -3.40 -10.45 -1.37
N ASP A 100 -2.44 -11.04 -2.10
CA ASP A 100 -1.68 -12.19 -1.61
C ASP A 100 -0.63 -11.75 -0.57
N PRO A 101 -0.76 -12.15 0.71
CA PRO A 101 0.22 -11.80 1.73
C PRO A 101 1.62 -12.37 1.45
N ALA A 102 1.73 -13.45 0.65
CA ALA A 102 3.01 -14.07 0.33
C ALA A 102 3.94 -13.14 -0.48
N GLU A 103 3.38 -12.23 -1.28
CA GLU A 103 4.15 -11.22 -2.01
C GLU A 103 4.87 -10.26 -1.03
N ILE A 104 4.15 -9.84 0.01
CA ILE A 104 4.68 -8.96 1.07
C ILE A 104 5.75 -9.68 1.88
N THR A 105 5.50 -10.92 2.32
CA THR A 105 6.46 -11.65 3.16
C THR A 105 7.73 -11.98 2.39
N SER A 106 7.61 -12.44 1.15
CA SER A 106 8.76 -12.74 0.29
C SER A 106 9.61 -11.50 0.00
N TRP A 107 8.96 -10.34 -0.16
CA TRP A 107 9.65 -9.06 -0.31
C TRP A 107 10.36 -8.64 0.98
N LEU A 108 9.70 -8.76 2.12
CA LEU A 108 10.28 -8.45 3.43
C LEU A 108 11.52 -9.29 3.73
N GLU A 109 11.48 -10.59 3.44
CA GLU A 109 12.62 -11.49 3.62
C GLU A 109 13.86 -11.01 2.85
N ARG A 110 13.68 -10.53 1.60
CA ARG A 110 14.78 -9.97 0.80
C ARG A 110 15.32 -8.65 1.36
N MET A 111 14.47 -7.83 1.97
CA MET A 111 14.87 -6.53 2.54
C MET A 111 15.53 -6.64 3.92
N LEU A 112 15.30 -7.75 4.63
CA LEU A 112 15.78 -7.97 5.99
C LEU A 112 16.96 -8.93 6.10
N ALA A 113 17.24 -9.71 5.05
CA ALA A 113 18.47 -10.47 4.88
C ALA A 113 19.71 -9.55 4.89
#